data_AF-A0A2V1D0Q5-F1
#
_entry.id   AF-A0A2V1D0Q5-F1
#
_cell.length_a   1.000
_cell.length_b   1.000
_cell.length_c   1.000
_cell.angle_alpha   90.00
_cell.angle_beta   90.00
_cell.angle_gamma   90.00
#
_symmetry.space_group_name_H-M   'P 1'
#
loop_
_entity.id
_entity.type
_entity.pdbx_description
1 polymer ?
#
loop_
_entity_poly.entity_id
_entity_poly.type
_entity_poly.pdbx_seq_one_letter_code
_entity_poly.pdbx_strand_id
1 'polypeptide(L)' 'MRHDDDSYKLGKIGSHRVTMCCLTCEYESTSVAVDMMRSFPLIKLLILVSSNAGAVPRDV' A
#
# COMPACT_ATOMS: atom_id res chain seq x y z
N MET A 1 8.25 -11.86 14.32
CA MET A 1 7.46 -11.09 13.34
C MET A 1 7.58 -9.64 13.72
N ARG A 2 8.19 -8.79 12.88
CA ARG A 2 8.09 -7.34 13.09
C ARG A 2 6.61 -6.99 12.90
N HIS A 3 6.02 -6.35 13.91
CA HIS A 3 4.71 -5.75 13.74
C HIS A 3 4.90 -4.56 12.81
N ASP A 4 3.99 -4.44 11.86
CA ASP A 4 3.88 -3.30 10.99
C ASP A 4 3.18 -2.19 11.80
N ASP A 5 3.79 -1.00 11.84
CA ASP A 5 3.32 0.16 12.61
C ASP A 5 2.53 1.15 11.71
N ASP A 6 2.28 0.79 10.45
CA ASP A 6 1.56 1.63 9.50
C ASP A 6 0.06 1.72 9.82
N SER A 7 -0.50 2.90 9.58
CA SER A 7 -1.92 3.18 9.80
C SER A 7 -2.75 2.93 8.54
N TYR A 8 -3.49 1.84 8.54
CA TYR A 8 -4.33 1.44 7.42
C TYR A 8 -5.79 1.87 7.53
N LYS A 9 -6.36 2.29 6.40
CA LYS A 9 -7.81 2.42 6.21
C LYS A 9 -8.31 1.30 5.30
N LEU A 10 -9.27 0.53 5.81
CA LEU A 10 -9.95 -0.53 5.08
C LEU A 10 -11.24 0.02 4.47
N GLY A 11 -11.57 -0.41 3.25
CA GLY A 11 -12.76 0.05 2.57
C GLY A 11 -13.16 -0.80 1.38
N LYS A 12 -14.04 -0.25 0.54
CA LYS A 12 -14.47 -0.85 -0.72
C LYS A 12 -14.56 0.19 -1.82
N ILE A 13 -14.20 -0.21 -3.03
CA ILE A 13 -14.48 0.50 -4.28
C ILE A 13 -15.28 -0.45 -5.17
N GLY A 14 -16.56 -0.14 -5.37
CA GLY A 14 -17.49 -1.09 -6.00
C GLY A 14 -17.52 -2.43 -5.25
N SER A 15 -17.30 -3.53 -5.97
CA SER A 15 -17.23 -4.89 -5.41
C SER A 15 -15.84 -5.27 -4.85
N HIS A 16 -14.84 -4.41 -4.98
CA HIS A 16 -13.46 -4.70 -4.59
C HIS A 16 -13.16 -4.18 -3.19
N ARG A 17 -12.49 -4.99 -2.37
CA ARG A 17 -11.96 -4.55 -1.07
C ARG A 17 -10.66 -3.79 -1.32
N VAL A 18 -10.49 -2.68 -0.62
CA VAL A 18 -9.29 -1.85 -0.72
C VAL A 18 -8.72 -1.62 0.67
N THR A 19 -7.39 -1.54 0.72
CA THR A 19 -6.63 -1.09 1.88
C THR A 19 -5.80 0.09 1.44
N MET A 20 -5.82 1.17 2.21
CA MET A 20 -5.09 2.40 1.92
C MET A 20 -4.18 2.74 3.10
N CYS A 21 -2.97 3.19 2.79
CA CYS A 21 -2.07 3.85 3.72
C CYS A 21 -1.79 5.26 3.22
N CYS A 22 -1.94 6.26 4.07
CA CYS A 22 -1.65 7.65 3.73
C CYS A 22 -0.27 8.02 4.28
N LEU A 23 0.68 8.23 3.38
CA LEU A 23 2.04 8.61 3.75
C LEU A 23 2.17 10.12 3.88
N THR A 24 2.87 10.56 4.90
CA THR A 24 3.30 11.97 5.02
C THR A 24 4.57 12.24 4.23
N CYS A 25 5.30 11.19 3.79
CA CYS A 25 6.48 11.32 2.96
C CYS A 25 6.64 10.22 1.90
N GLU A 26 7.03 10.61 0.69
CA GLU A 26 7.09 9.70 -0.46
C GLU A 26 8.24 8.67 -0.37
N TYR A 27 9.35 8.99 0.31
CA TYR A 27 10.50 8.06 0.40
C TYR A 27 10.22 6.79 1.21
N GLU A 28 9.13 6.74 1.97
CA GLU A 28 8.71 5.56 2.74
C GLU A 28 7.80 4.62 1.93
N SER A 29 7.45 4.98 0.68
CA SER A 29 6.48 4.24 -0.12
C SER A 29 6.86 2.77 -0.34
N THR A 30 8.15 2.48 -0.47
CA THR A 30 8.63 1.11 -0.74
C THR A 30 8.57 0.23 0.50
N SER A 31 8.94 0.75 1.68
CA SER A 31 8.83 -0.02 2.93
C SER A 31 7.37 -0.30 3.26
N VAL A 32 6.50 0.73 3.16
CA VAL A 32 5.06 0.56 3.40
C VAL A 32 4.43 -0.39 2.39
N ALA A 33 4.84 -0.34 1.13
CA ALA A 33 4.39 -1.31 0.12
C ALA A 33 4.68 -2.77 0.54
N VAL A 34 5.90 -3.03 1.03
CA VAL A 34 6.33 -4.35 1.48
C VAL A 34 5.55 -4.77 2.73
N ASP A 35 5.36 -3.88 3.68
CA ASP A 35 4.66 -4.17 4.92
C ASP A 35 3.15 -4.36 4.67
N MET A 36 2.54 -3.59 3.76
CA MET A 36 1.18 -3.83 3.26
C MET A 36 1.01 -5.23 2.66
N MET A 37 1.96 -5.69 1.84
CA MET A 37 1.89 -7.03 1.26
C MET A 37 2.00 -8.14 2.32
N ARG A 38 2.76 -7.90 3.39
CA ARG A 38 2.89 -8.84 4.51
C ARG A 38 1.65 -8.85 5.40
N SER A 39 1.12 -7.67 5.73
CA SER A 39 -0.05 -7.47 6.59
C SER A 39 -1.34 -7.92 5.90
N PHE A 40 -1.43 -7.78 4.57
CA PHE A 40 -2.59 -8.13 3.77
C PHE A 40 -2.20 -9.06 2.61
N PRO A 41 -1.94 -10.36 2.87
CA PRO A 41 -1.44 -11.30 1.86
C PRO A 41 -2.40 -11.58 0.70
N LEU A 42 -3.64 -11.09 0.78
CA LEU A 42 -4.65 -11.19 -0.28
C LEU A 42 -4.63 -10.00 -1.25
N ILE A 43 -3.79 -8.98 -1.02
CA ILE A 43 -3.60 -7.87 -1.96
C ILE A 43 -2.99 -8.42 -3.25
N LYS A 44 -3.65 -8.16 -4.38
CA LYS A 44 -3.17 -8.53 -5.72
C LYS A 44 -2.65 -7.35 -6.54
N LEU A 45 -2.93 -6.13 -6.08
CA LEU A 45 -2.64 -4.90 -6.79
C LEU A 45 -2.27 -3.82 -5.78
N LEU A 46 -1.09 -3.23 -5.97
CA LEU A 46 -0.61 -2.09 -5.21
C LEU A 46 -0.52 -0.86 -6.15
N ILE A 47 -1.02 0.27 -5.68
CA ILE A 47 -1.04 1.53 -6.43
C ILE A 47 -0.47 2.62 -5.53
N LEU A 48 0.62 3.26 -5.94
CA LEU A 48 1.07 4.52 -5.34
C LEU A 48 0.34 5.66 -6.03
N VAL A 49 -0.34 6.48 -5.23
CA VAL A 49 -0.96 7.71 -5.68
C VAL A 49 -0.21 8.85 -5.01
N SER A 50 0.50 9.64 -5.81
CA SER A 50 1.11 10.88 -5.32
C SER A 50 1.06 11.93 -6.43
N SER A 51 1.28 13.20 -6.08
CA SER A 51 1.36 14.28 -7.08
C SER A 51 2.56 14.13 -8.02
N ASN A 52 3.57 13.37 -7.59
CA ASN A 52 4.85 13.21 -8.29
C ASN A 52 5.06 11.79 -8.85
N ALA A 53 4.22 10.81 -8.49
CA ALA A 53 4.39 9.41 -8.85
C ALA A 53 3.54 9.00 -10.06
N GLY A 54 4.23 8.57 -11.12
CA GLY A 54 3.68 7.62 -12.11
C GLY A 54 3.73 6.20 -11.56
N ALA A 55 2.84 5.33 -12.04
CA ALA A 55 2.56 3.99 -11.50
C ALA A 55 3.80 3.17 -11.04
N VAL A 56 3.66 2.50 -9.89
CA VAL A 56 4.69 1.61 -9.32
C VAL A 56 4.88 0.39 -10.24
N PRO A 57 6.13 0.02 -10.59
CA PRO A 57 6.40 -1.17 -11.38
C PRO A 57 5.90 -2.43 -10.66
N ARG A 58 5.34 -3.37 -11.42
CA ARG A 58 5.16 -4.75 -10.95
C ARG A 58 6.44 -5.52 -11.28
N ASP A 59 6.80 -6.40 -10.34
CA ASP A 59 7.87 -7.41 -10.37
C ASP A 59 9.23 -6.97 -9.77
N VAL A 60 9.43 -7.40 -8.50
CA VAL A 60 10.72 -7.77 -7.88
C VAL A 60 10.53 -9.08 -7.12
#